data_AF-A0A0B8T982-F1
#
_entry.id   AF-A0A0B8T982-F1
#
_cell.length_a   1.000
_cell.length_b   1.000
_cell.length_c   1.000
_cell.angle_alpha   90.00
_cell.angle_beta   90.00
_cell.angle_gamma   90.00
#
_symmetry.space_group_name_H-M   'P 1'
#
loop_
_entity.id
_entity.type
_entity.pdbx_description
1 polymer ?
#
loop_
_entity_poly.entity_id
_entity_poly.type
_entity_poly.pdbx_seq_one_letter_code
_entity_poly.pdbx_strand_id
1 'polypeptide(L)'
;MRTLVLIASSISMICSVPSEGENMRFPVLTQDTLKTDTIAIEEILISRKMDPRSIFEAKKAYHKEIYLLGDNKDMFTFSPFGGIAVNIQKLYNHFSHRGRAARKLQRRFELEYEQDLATEIWEPLLLEYTTLRGDSLTKFKLYCNPSLDFLHEASHYDHIAYLLQNVKNYKDSADIIHNRLRLIPEDKTE
;
A
#
# COMPACT_ATOMS: atom_id res chain seq x y z
N MET A 1 -37.86 49.43 27.98
CA MET A 1 -38.24 48.00 27.96
C MET A 1 -38.96 47.70 26.65
N ARG A 2 -38.65 46.54 26.06
CA ARG A 2 -39.25 45.91 24.87
C ARG A 2 -38.59 46.20 23.51
N THR A 3 -37.70 45.27 23.19
CA THR A 3 -37.17 44.84 21.89
C THR A 3 -38.26 44.32 20.94
N LEU A 4 -38.13 44.63 19.65
CA LEU A 4 -38.68 43.87 18.50
C LEU A 4 -37.68 44.05 17.33
N VAL A 5 -36.78 43.08 17.13
CA VAL A 5 -36.80 42.05 16.06
C VAL A 5 -36.84 42.64 14.66
N LEU A 6 -35.66 42.77 14.04
CA LEU A 6 -35.50 42.92 12.59
C LEU A 6 -35.06 41.59 11.99
N ILE A 7 -35.78 41.18 10.95
CA ILE A 7 -35.56 39.98 10.15
C ILE A 7 -34.74 40.42 8.93
N ALA A 8 -33.57 39.82 8.71
CA ALA A 8 -32.83 39.86 7.45
C ALA A 8 -32.09 38.52 7.35
N SER A 9 -32.70 37.53 6.70
CA SER A 9 -32.52 37.19 5.28
C SER A 9 -31.06 36.85 4.94
N SER A 10 -30.90 35.57 4.66
CA SER A 10 -29.73 34.81 4.21
C SER A 10 -28.88 35.51 3.15
N ILE A 11 -27.57 35.62 3.43
CA ILE A 11 -26.54 35.77 2.40
C ILE A 11 -25.63 34.56 2.51
N SER A 12 -25.86 33.60 1.63
CA SER A 12 -24.94 32.50 1.33
C SER A 12 -23.66 33.09 0.74
N MET A 13 -22.59 33.10 1.53
CA MET A 13 -21.25 33.43 1.06
C MET A 13 -20.71 32.23 0.27
N ILE A 14 -20.89 32.28 -1.05
CA ILE A 14 -20.20 31.42 -2.01
C ILE A 14 -18.73 31.82 -1.95
N CYS A 15 -17.92 31.06 -1.23
CA CYS A 15 -16.48 31.19 -1.28
C CYS A 15 -15.99 30.43 -2.52
N SER A 16 -15.71 31.16 -3.60
CA SER A 16 -15.01 30.66 -4.77
C SER A 16 -13.64 30.11 -4.37
N VAL A 17 -13.34 28.87 -4.75
CA VAL A 17 -11.99 28.33 -4.76
C VAL A 17 -11.56 28.24 -6.22
N PRO A 18 -10.59 29.05 -6.68
CA PRO A 18 -9.88 28.79 -7.92
C PRO A 18 -8.62 27.98 -7.60
N SER A 19 -8.36 26.90 -8.34
CA SER A 19 -6.99 26.50 -8.61
C SER A 19 -6.96 25.74 -9.93
N GLU A 20 -6.51 26.46 -10.95
CA GLU A 20 -6.12 25.93 -12.26
C GLU A 20 -5.15 24.76 -12.06
N GLY A 21 -5.47 23.64 -12.71
CA GLY A 21 -4.62 22.46 -12.70
C GLY A 21 -3.33 22.75 -13.46
N GLU A 22 -2.22 22.83 -12.74
CA GLU A 22 -0.89 22.89 -13.32
C GLU A 22 -0.54 21.51 -13.91
N ASN A 23 -0.52 21.44 -15.23
CA ASN A 23 -0.15 20.26 -16.01
C ASN A 23 1.36 19.99 -15.87
N MET A 24 1.74 19.18 -14.89
CA MET A 24 3.10 18.66 -14.78
C MET A 24 3.37 17.66 -15.92
N ARG A 25 4.16 18.09 -16.91
CA ARG A 25 4.63 17.22 -18.01
C ARG A 25 5.75 16.31 -17.50
N PHE A 26 5.51 15.01 -17.45
CA PHE A 26 6.57 14.02 -17.27
C PHE A 26 7.18 13.64 -18.63
N PRO A 27 8.50 13.43 -18.72
CA PRO A 27 9.12 12.97 -19.96
C PRO A 27 8.66 11.55 -20.31
N VAL A 28 8.23 11.36 -21.55
CA VAL A 28 7.82 10.07 -22.11
C VAL A 28 9.01 9.12 -22.10
N LEU A 29 8.84 7.95 -21.49
CA LEU A 29 9.86 6.90 -21.44
C LEU A 29 9.84 6.08 -22.74
N THR A 30 10.96 6.08 -23.45
CA THR A 30 11.23 5.18 -24.58
C THR A 30 11.36 3.73 -24.10
N GLN A 31 10.64 2.82 -24.77
CA GLN A 31 10.73 1.36 -24.58
C GLN A 31 11.94 0.80 -25.35
N ASP A 32 12.75 -0.04 -24.69
CA ASP A 32 13.97 -0.65 -25.26
C ASP A 32 13.71 -1.91 -26.13
N THR A 33 12.49 -2.13 -26.62
CA THR A 33 12.19 -3.26 -27.52
C THR A 33 11.66 -2.76 -28.87
N LEU A 34 12.50 -2.89 -29.89
CA LEU A 34 12.26 -2.47 -31.27
C LEU A 34 11.10 -3.24 -31.93
N LYS A 35 9.89 -2.68 -31.88
CA LYS A 35 8.86 -2.80 -32.93
C LYS A 35 8.09 -1.47 -33.01
N THR A 36 8.25 -0.75 -34.11
CA THR A 36 7.47 0.46 -34.41
C THR A 36 6.11 0.04 -34.96
N ASP A 37 5.19 -0.30 -34.05
CA ASP A 37 3.78 -0.19 -34.32
C ASP A 37 3.33 1.20 -33.86
N THR A 38 2.52 1.89 -34.66
CA THR A 38 1.93 3.19 -34.29
C THR A 38 0.97 2.97 -33.13
N ILE A 39 1.49 3.03 -31.89
CA ILE A 39 0.71 2.84 -30.67
C ILE A 39 -0.16 4.08 -30.47
N ALA A 40 -1.48 3.92 -30.55
CA ALA A 40 -2.41 4.90 -30.01
C ALA A 40 -2.23 4.91 -28.49
N ILE A 41 -1.72 6.01 -27.95
CA ILE A 41 -1.47 6.16 -26.51
C ILE A 41 -2.83 6.37 -25.84
N GLU A 42 -3.27 5.39 -25.05
CA GLU A 42 -4.48 5.49 -24.23
C GLU A 42 -4.30 6.60 -23.18
N GLU A 43 -5.34 7.43 -22.98
CA GLU A 43 -5.32 8.46 -21.94
C GLU A 43 -5.35 7.79 -20.57
N ILE A 44 -4.24 7.86 -19.84
CA ILE A 44 -4.14 7.31 -18.49
C ILE A 44 -4.51 8.42 -17.50
N LEU A 45 -5.68 8.27 -16.85
CA LEU A 45 -6.06 9.12 -15.72
C LEU A 45 -5.14 8.84 -14.53
N ILE A 46 -4.21 9.73 -14.25
CA ILE A 46 -3.31 9.63 -13.10
C ILE A 46 -4.07 10.08 -11.84
N SER A 47 -4.51 9.11 -11.05
CA SER A 47 -5.06 9.39 -9.72
C SER A 47 -3.96 9.79 -8.74
N ARG A 48 -4.27 10.71 -7.81
CA ARG A 48 -3.36 11.11 -6.73
C ARG A 48 -3.05 9.90 -5.84
N LYS A 49 -1.77 9.66 -5.52
CA LYS A 49 -1.35 8.65 -4.52
C LYS A 49 -2.04 8.99 -3.19
N MET A 50 -2.90 8.08 -2.72
CA MET A 50 -3.58 8.21 -1.43
C MET A 50 -2.65 7.78 -0.30
N ASP A 51 -2.72 8.47 0.84
CA ASP A 51 -2.00 8.11 2.06
C ASP A 51 -2.38 6.69 2.50
N PRO A 52 -1.43 5.76 2.76
CA PRO A 52 -1.71 4.40 3.20
C PRO A 52 -2.71 4.31 4.36
N ARG A 53 -2.64 5.26 5.29
CA ARG A 53 -3.56 5.30 6.44
C ARG A 53 -4.99 5.57 6.01
N SER A 54 -5.21 6.52 5.11
CA SER A 54 -6.53 6.82 4.57
C SER A 54 -7.14 5.63 3.83
N ILE A 55 -6.34 4.88 3.08
CA ILE A 55 -6.77 3.65 2.39
C ILE A 55 -7.21 2.60 3.40
N PHE A 56 -6.43 2.40 4.46
CA PHE A 56 -6.75 1.44 5.51
C PHE A 56 -8.03 1.82 6.27
N GLU A 57 -8.22 3.10 6.60
CA GLU A 57 -9.44 3.60 7.25
C GLU A 57 -10.67 3.44 6.33
N ALA A 58 -10.53 3.70 5.03
CA ALA A 58 -11.58 3.46 4.05
C ALA A 58 -11.93 1.96 3.93
N LYS A 59 -10.94 1.07 3.87
CA LYS A 59 -11.14 -0.39 3.90
C LYS A 59 -11.88 -0.82 5.17
N LYS A 60 -11.50 -0.26 6.34
CA LYS A 60 -12.16 -0.53 7.62
C LYS A 60 -13.61 -0.05 7.65
N ALA A 61 -13.88 1.13 7.09
CA ALA A 61 -15.22 1.68 6.99
C ALA A 61 -16.12 0.91 6.02
N TYR A 62 -15.56 0.38 4.93
CA TYR A 62 -16.27 -0.47 3.98
C TYR A 62 -16.58 -1.86 4.59
N HIS A 63 -15.64 -2.44 5.34
CA HIS A 63 -15.76 -3.77 5.93
C HIS A 63 -16.19 -3.79 7.41
N LYS A 64 -17.07 -2.87 7.84
CA LYS A 64 -17.50 -2.74 9.25
C LYS A 64 -17.98 -4.04 9.89
N GLU A 65 -18.72 -4.87 9.15
CA GLU A 65 -19.25 -6.15 9.64
C GLU A 65 -18.13 -7.13 10.04
N ILE A 66 -17.06 -7.19 9.25
CA ILE A 66 -15.89 -8.03 9.54
C ILE A 66 -15.20 -7.52 10.81
N TYR A 67 -15.12 -6.20 10.99
CA TYR A 67 -14.57 -5.61 12.20
C TYR A 67 -15.42 -5.89 13.45
N LEU A 68 -16.74 -5.86 13.32
CA LEU A 68 -17.67 -6.23 14.38
C LEU A 68 -17.59 -7.73 14.74
N LEU A 69 -17.51 -8.61 13.73
CA LEU A 69 -17.43 -10.06 13.92
C LEU A 69 -16.09 -10.52 14.49
N GLY A 70 -14.99 -9.81 14.17
CA GLY A 70 -13.67 -10.14 14.68
C GLY A 70 -13.35 -9.51 16.03
N ASP A 71 -14.18 -8.59 16.54
CA ASP A 71 -13.98 -7.96 17.85
C ASP A 71 -14.15 -8.98 18.99
N ASN A 72 -13.03 -9.26 19.65
CA ASN A 72 -12.93 -10.15 20.80
C ASN A 72 -12.46 -9.42 22.06
N LYS A 73 -12.41 -8.09 22.05
CA LYS A 73 -12.01 -7.28 23.22
C LYS A 73 -13.21 -7.12 24.15
N ASP A 74 -12.95 -6.94 25.44
CA ASP A 74 -13.97 -6.62 26.44
C ASP A 74 -15.14 -7.63 26.47
N MET A 75 -14.83 -8.93 26.39
CA MET A 75 -15.83 -9.99 26.51
C MET A 75 -16.44 -10.05 27.92
N PHE A 76 -15.66 -9.64 28.92
CA PHE A 76 -16.06 -9.54 30.32
C PHE A 76 -15.81 -8.11 30.77
N THR A 77 -16.83 -7.45 31.33
CA THR A 77 -16.70 -6.14 31.96
C THR A 77 -16.90 -6.29 33.46
N PHE A 78 -15.92 -5.84 34.24
CA PHE A 78 -16.02 -5.82 35.69
C PHE A 78 -16.57 -4.47 36.13
N SER A 79 -17.68 -4.48 36.88
CA SER A 79 -18.22 -3.26 37.48
C SER A 79 -17.47 -2.95 38.78
N PRO A 80 -17.08 -1.68 39.03
CA PRO A 80 -16.47 -1.25 40.29
C PRO A 80 -17.30 -1.58 41.54
N PHE A 81 -18.62 -1.70 41.39
CA PHE A 81 -19.56 -1.95 42.49
C PHE A 81 -19.90 -3.44 42.70
N GLY A 82 -19.08 -4.34 42.15
CA GLY A 82 -19.26 -5.79 42.28
C GLY A 82 -20.28 -6.32 41.27
N GLY A 83 -19.78 -6.89 40.17
CA GLY A 83 -20.60 -7.53 39.14
C GLY A 83 -19.77 -7.85 37.89
N ILE A 84 -20.11 -8.95 37.21
CA ILE A 84 -19.49 -9.36 35.94
C ILE A 84 -20.57 -9.26 34.87
N ALA A 85 -20.38 -8.38 33.89
CA ALA A 85 -21.18 -8.35 32.68
C ALA A 85 -20.47 -9.14 31.58
N VAL A 86 -21.19 -10.07 30.93
CA VAL A 86 -20.65 -10.90 29.85
C VAL A 86 -21.25 -10.46 28.53
N ASN A 87 -20.41 -10.11 27.56
CA ASN A 87 -20.86 -9.87 26.19
C ASN A 87 -20.95 -11.20 25.43
N ILE A 88 -22.14 -11.81 25.47
CA ILE A 88 -22.40 -13.12 24.86
C ILE A 88 -22.14 -13.11 23.35
N GLN A 89 -22.42 -12.00 22.66
CA GLN A 89 -22.19 -11.89 21.22
C GLN A 89 -20.69 -11.95 20.90
N LYS A 90 -19.86 -11.21 21.63
CA LYS A 90 -18.39 -11.27 21.46
C LYS A 90 -17.82 -12.63 21.84
N LEU A 91 -18.34 -13.25 22.90
CA LEU A 91 -17.97 -14.60 23.31
C LEU A 91 -18.31 -15.63 22.21
N TYR A 92 -19.53 -15.56 21.66
CA TYR A 92 -19.94 -16.39 20.53
C TYR A 92 -19.05 -16.17 19.31
N ASN A 93 -18.81 -14.90 18.94
CA ASN A 93 -17.95 -14.54 17.81
C ASN A 93 -16.53 -15.08 17.99
N HIS A 94 -15.96 -14.99 19.20
CA HIS A 94 -14.63 -15.50 19.52
C HIS A 94 -14.47 -16.99 19.19
N PHE A 95 -15.47 -17.81 19.52
CA PHE A 95 -15.43 -19.26 19.27
C PHE A 95 -15.98 -19.66 17.90
N SER A 96 -16.82 -18.82 17.28
CA SER A 96 -17.42 -19.12 16.00
C SER A 96 -16.40 -19.20 14.86
N HIS A 97 -16.68 -20.05 13.87
CA HIS A 97 -15.87 -20.13 12.65
C HIS A 97 -15.84 -18.79 11.91
N ARG A 98 -16.97 -18.07 11.86
CA ARG A 98 -17.09 -16.75 11.22
C ARG A 98 -16.21 -15.70 11.89
N GLY A 99 -16.19 -15.62 13.23
CA GLY A 99 -15.32 -14.68 13.94
C GLY A 99 -13.83 -15.06 13.85
N ARG A 100 -13.49 -16.34 13.71
CA ARG A 100 -12.10 -16.76 13.40
C ARG A 100 -11.68 -16.31 11.99
N ALA A 101 -12.55 -16.51 11.00
CA ALA A 101 -12.32 -16.07 9.62
C ALA A 101 -12.20 -14.54 9.53
N ALA A 102 -13.08 -13.80 10.22
CA ALA A 102 -13.05 -12.34 10.30
C ALA A 102 -11.71 -11.83 10.84
N ARG A 103 -11.21 -12.41 11.95
CA ARG A 103 -9.87 -12.06 12.49
C ARG A 103 -8.73 -12.41 11.54
N LYS A 104 -8.85 -13.50 10.77
CA LYS A 104 -7.84 -13.83 9.74
C LYS A 104 -7.81 -12.77 8.65
N LEU A 105 -8.97 -12.26 8.25
CA LEU A 105 -9.09 -11.20 7.26
C LEU A 105 -8.59 -9.85 7.79
N GLN A 106 -8.92 -9.49 9.03
CA GLN A 106 -8.38 -8.29 9.70
C GLN A 106 -6.85 -8.28 9.69
N ARG A 107 -6.22 -9.40 10.08
CA ARG A 107 -4.75 -9.52 10.03
C ARG A 107 -4.19 -9.34 8.62
N ARG A 108 -4.90 -9.76 7.57
CA ARG A 108 -4.46 -9.52 6.19
C ARG A 108 -4.52 -8.03 5.85
N PHE A 109 -5.56 -7.32 6.27
CA PHE A 109 -5.64 -5.88 6.07
C PHE A 109 -4.57 -5.12 6.83
N GLU A 110 -4.22 -5.56 8.05
CA GLU A 110 -3.10 -5.00 8.82
C GLU A 110 -1.77 -5.25 8.10
N LEU A 111 -1.52 -6.47 7.63
CA LEU A 111 -0.31 -6.80 6.85
C LEU A 111 -0.22 -6.01 5.54
N GLU A 112 -1.32 -5.84 4.82
CA GLU A 112 -1.38 -5.00 3.61
C GLU A 112 -1.02 -3.54 3.95
N TYR A 113 -1.57 -3.02 5.05
CA TYR A 113 -1.27 -1.66 5.51
C TYR A 113 0.22 -1.48 5.87
N GLU A 114 0.81 -2.43 6.58
CA GLU A 114 2.25 -2.43 6.89
C GLU A 114 3.11 -2.48 5.63
N GLN A 115 2.69 -3.26 4.62
CA GLN A 115 3.37 -3.33 3.32
C GLN A 115 3.26 -2.02 2.54
N ASP A 116 2.10 -1.35 2.58
CA ASP A 116 1.90 -0.06 1.93
C ASP A 116 2.79 1.02 2.55
N LEU A 117 2.92 1.03 3.89
CA LEU A 117 3.85 1.92 4.61
C LEU A 117 5.31 1.63 4.24
N ALA A 118 5.71 0.36 4.24
CA ALA A 118 7.06 -0.04 3.84
C ALA A 118 7.36 0.41 2.40
N THR A 119 6.38 0.25 1.50
CA THR A 119 6.50 0.65 0.10
C THR A 119 6.66 2.17 -0.05
N GLU A 120 5.96 2.97 0.77
CA GLU A 120 6.09 4.43 0.75
C GLU A 120 7.53 4.88 1.07
N ILE A 121 8.18 4.25 2.04
CA ILE A 121 9.57 4.54 2.43
C ILE A 121 10.56 3.97 1.39
N TRP A 122 10.28 2.78 0.86
CA TRP A 122 11.21 2.03 0.02
C TRP A 122 11.24 2.49 -1.45
N GLU A 123 10.09 2.89 -2.00
CA GLU A 123 9.96 3.34 -3.38
C GLU A 123 10.88 4.51 -3.79
N PRO A 124 11.07 5.58 -3.00
CA PRO A 124 12.02 6.65 -3.36
C PRO A 124 13.47 6.14 -3.41
N LEU A 125 13.88 5.27 -2.49
CA LEU A 125 15.21 4.65 -2.47
C LEU A 125 15.43 3.80 -3.73
N LEU A 126 14.41 3.07 -4.17
CA LEU A 126 14.49 2.27 -5.40
C LEU A 126 14.71 3.14 -6.63
N LEU A 127 13.99 4.26 -6.74
CA LEU A 127 14.06 5.16 -7.88
C LEU A 127 15.43 5.87 -7.97
N GLU A 128 16.05 6.15 -6.83
CA GLU A 128 17.34 6.84 -6.75
C GLU A 128 18.53 5.91 -7.06
N TYR A 129 18.57 4.72 -6.45
CA TYR A 129 19.78 3.89 -6.45
C TYR A 129 19.73 2.71 -7.42
N THR A 130 18.56 2.34 -7.96
CA THR A 130 18.47 1.17 -8.84
C THR A 130 18.41 1.55 -10.31
N THR A 131 19.04 0.72 -11.14
CA THR A 131 18.97 0.83 -12.60
C THR A 131 17.82 0.01 -13.19
N LEU A 132 17.01 -0.67 -12.36
CA LEU A 132 15.96 -1.58 -12.81
C LEU A 132 14.73 -0.78 -13.24
N ARG A 133 14.13 -1.11 -14.38
CA ARG A 133 12.94 -0.44 -14.92
C ARG A 133 11.94 -1.46 -15.46
N GLY A 134 10.68 -1.03 -15.60
CA GLY A 134 9.59 -1.85 -16.15
C GLY A 134 9.35 -3.16 -15.38
N ASP A 135 9.13 -4.25 -16.10
CA ASP A 135 8.79 -5.56 -15.53
C ASP A 135 9.84 -6.10 -14.56
N SER A 136 11.11 -5.82 -14.81
CA SER A 136 12.21 -6.25 -13.95
C SER A 136 12.14 -5.58 -12.57
N LEU A 137 11.74 -4.30 -12.53
CA LEU A 137 11.55 -3.58 -11.26
C LEU A 137 10.33 -4.12 -10.51
N THR A 138 9.22 -4.38 -11.21
CA THR A 138 8.01 -4.97 -10.60
C THR A 138 8.30 -6.33 -9.99
N LYS A 139 9.01 -7.20 -10.71
CA LYS A 139 9.46 -8.50 -10.19
C LYS A 139 10.41 -8.34 -9.00
N PHE A 140 11.36 -7.42 -9.09
CA PHE A 140 12.30 -7.13 -8.00
C PHE A 140 11.56 -6.70 -6.72
N LYS A 141 10.58 -5.80 -6.82
CA LYS A 141 9.74 -5.38 -5.67
C LYS A 141 9.04 -6.56 -4.99
N LEU A 142 8.57 -7.55 -5.76
CA LEU A 142 7.95 -8.75 -5.22
C LEU A 142 8.91 -9.63 -4.42
N TYR A 143 10.18 -9.74 -4.87
CA TYR A 143 11.18 -10.59 -4.22
C TYR A 143 11.92 -9.91 -3.07
N CYS A 144 12.15 -8.60 -3.17
CA CYS A 144 13.07 -7.86 -2.31
C CYS A 144 12.37 -6.73 -1.54
N ASN A 145 11.20 -7.01 -0.96
CA ASN A 145 10.50 -6.05 -0.10
C ASN A 145 11.02 -6.14 1.35
N PRO A 146 11.62 -5.08 1.92
CA PRO A 146 12.00 -5.06 3.32
C PRO A 146 10.77 -5.08 4.25
N SER A 147 10.96 -5.60 5.46
CA SER A 147 9.96 -5.47 6.54
C SER A 147 9.89 -4.04 7.05
N LEU A 148 8.71 -3.62 7.51
CA LEU A 148 8.51 -2.28 8.09
C LEU A 148 9.40 -2.04 9.32
N ASP A 149 9.58 -3.05 10.17
CA ASP A 149 10.43 -2.95 11.37
C ASP A 149 11.88 -2.58 11.02
N PHE A 150 12.46 -3.28 10.04
CA PHE A 150 13.81 -2.98 9.52
C PHE A 150 13.92 -1.53 9.03
N LEU A 151 12.91 -1.04 8.31
CA LEU A 151 12.91 0.34 7.77
C LEU A 151 12.84 1.41 8.86
N HIS A 152 12.26 1.09 10.03
CA HIS A 152 12.20 2.00 11.17
C HIS A 152 13.44 1.95 12.05
N GLU A 153 14.05 0.77 12.19
CA GLU A 153 15.19 0.56 13.09
C GLU A 153 16.54 0.88 12.43
N ALA A 154 16.69 0.58 11.14
CA ALA A 154 17.97 0.65 10.45
C ALA A 154 18.30 2.07 9.97
N SER A 155 19.59 2.34 9.78
CA SER A 155 20.03 3.62 9.26
C SER A 155 19.81 3.71 7.75
N HIS A 156 19.80 4.94 7.22
CA HIS A 156 19.71 5.17 5.78
C HIS A 156 20.80 4.44 4.98
N TYR A 157 22.02 4.35 5.51
CA TYR A 157 23.11 3.63 4.84
C TYR A 157 22.87 2.12 4.82
N ASP A 158 22.29 1.57 5.89
CA ASP A 158 21.94 0.14 5.95
C ASP A 158 20.87 -0.19 4.91
N HIS A 159 19.91 0.72 4.67
CA HIS A 159 18.92 0.57 3.61
C HIS A 159 19.57 0.51 2.24
N ILE A 160 20.54 1.38 1.95
CA ILE A 160 21.26 1.38 0.66
C ILE A 160 22.10 0.11 0.51
N ALA A 161 22.82 -0.31 1.56
CA ALA A 161 23.62 -1.52 1.53
C ALA A 161 22.76 -2.76 1.26
N TYR A 162 21.62 -2.87 1.95
CA TYR A 162 20.63 -3.92 1.74
C TYR A 162 20.08 -3.90 0.30
N LEU A 163 19.78 -2.71 -0.23
CA LEU A 163 19.31 -2.54 -1.60
C LEU A 163 20.32 -3.06 -2.61
N LEU A 164 21.56 -2.58 -2.54
CA LEU A 164 22.63 -2.93 -3.47
C LEU A 164 22.92 -4.44 -3.46
N GLN A 165 22.93 -5.04 -2.27
CA GLN A 165 23.10 -6.48 -2.11
C GLN A 165 21.96 -7.25 -2.79
N ASN A 166 20.71 -6.85 -2.59
CA ASN A 166 19.56 -7.51 -3.21
C ASN A 166 19.53 -7.33 -4.73
N VAL A 167 19.86 -6.15 -5.24
CA VAL A 167 19.95 -5.91 -6.68
C VAL A 167 21.01 -6.80 -7.31
N LYS A 168 22.17 -6.96 -6.67
CA LYS A 168 23.22 -7.87 -7.11
C LYS A 168 22.70 -9.32 -7.15
N ASN A 169 22.13 -9.79 -6.04
CA ASN A 169 21.60 -11.16 -5.94
C ASN A 169 20.53 -11.43 -7.01
N TYR A 170 19.66 -10.45 -7.28
CA TYR A 170 18.62 -10.55 -8.30
C TYR A 170 19.22 -10.71 -9.70
N LYS A 171 20.21 -9.88 -10.07
CA LYS A 171 20.90 -9.96 -11.37
C LYS A 171 21.63 -11.30 -11.54
N ASP A 172 22.38 -11.71 -10.52
CA ASP A 172 23.11 -12.99 -10.52
C ASP A 172 22.15 -14.18 -10.73
N SER A 173 20.97 -14.14 -10.11
CA SER A 173 19.95 -15.19 -10.28
C SER A 173 19.36 -15.24 -11.69
N ALA A 174 19.13 -14.07 -12.31
CA ALA A 174 18.66 -13.98 -13.69
C ALA A 174 19.69 -14.56 -14.66
N ASP A 175 20.97 -14.23 -14.46
CA ASP A 175 22.07 -14.75 -15.28
C ASP A 175 22.19 -16.27 -15.16
N ILE A 176 22.06 -16.83 -13.95
CA ILE A 176 22.05 -18.29 -13.75
C ILE A 176 20.88 -18.94 -14.49
N ILE A 177 19.68 -18.36 -14.42
CA ILE A 177 18.50 -18.88 -15.12
C ILE A 177 18.72 -18.83 -16.63
N HIS A 178 19.20 -17.70 -17.17
CA HIS A 178 19.50 -17.54 -18.59
C HIS A 178 20.55 -18.55 -19.07
N ASN A 179 21.63 -18.74 -18.31
CA ASN A 179 22.68 -19.71 -18.63
C ASN A 179 22.17 -21.15 -18.62
N ARG A 180 21.29 -21.51 -17.68
CA ARG A 180 20.69 -22.86 -17.61
C ARG A 180 19.69 -23.11 -18.73
N LEU A 181 19.00 -22.07 -19.21
CA LEU A 181 18.05 -22.17 -20.31
C LEU A 181 18.73 -22.18 -21.69
N ARG A 182 20.04 -21.87 -21.79
CA ARG A 182 20.81 -22.11 -23.01
C ARG A 182 20.96 -23.62 -23.20
N LEU A 183 20.04 -24.21 -23.95
CA LEU A 183 20.01 -25.64 -24.30
C LEU A 183 20.97 -26.02 -25.43
N ILE A 184 21.72 -25.07 -25.99
CA ILE A 184 22.66 -25.30 -27.08
C ILE A 184 24.07 -24.99 -26.53
N PRO A 185 24.94 -25.98 -26.33
CA PRO A 185 26.36 -25.69 -26.12
C PRO A 185 26.86 -24.93 -27.35
N GLU A 186 27.55 -23.81 -27.14
CA GLU A 186 28.32 -23.14 -28.18
C GLU A 186 29.29 -24.19 -28.75
N ASP A 187 28.91 -24.77 -29.89
CA ASP A 187 29.78 -25.70 -30.60
C ASP A 187 30.97 -24.88 -31.05
N LYS A 188 32.16 -25.27 -30.59
CA LYS A 188 33.40 -24.56 -30.85
C LYS A 188 33.68 -24.69 -32.35
N THR A 189 33.31 -23.68 -33.12
CA THR A 189 33.82 -23.53 -34.48
C THR A 189 35.26 -23.04 -34.37
N GLU A 190 36.18 -24.00 -34.36
CA GLU A 190 37.61 -23.85 -34.67
C GLU A 190 37.83 -23.31 -36.09
#